data_AF-A0A9E0A291-F1
#
_entry.id   AF-A0A9E0A291-F1
#
_cell.length_a   1.000
_cell.length_b   1.000
_cell.length_c   1.000
_cell.angle_alpha   90.00
_cell.angle_beta   90.00
_cell.angle_gamma   90.00
#
_symmetry.space_group_name_H-M   'P 1'
#
loop_
_entity.id
_entity.type
_entity.pdbx_description
1 polymer ?
#
loop_
_entity_poly.entity_id
_entity_poly.type
_entity_poly.pdbx_seq_one_letter_code
_entity_poly.pdbx_strand_id
1 'polypeptide(L)'
;MADDAALTRTAAHELGHGIFSLRHTFSTKNIIYLPQGTTDNLMDYSGTTATRLNKYQWDYIHNPQNIWFAWTEEEEEGEMGVYGITWLGNILWGLAPDEQEREIETRLELFNHIYQKYEDYYNNSKTKDIYLSNGKYKNWSVRKASFQGIAKKVFKGLKTNDNTFNLWDEGIYFENYQLEGKPYKIAVYSVKKDIVLGEKIRIKSFSELRYNKLIKAGYTKHYGLISFYDTEGKMHMVIQIIGSKPEQDVKQWLNYLGLILPSREQEKEDKDIIDKILEVILHDINKLNEIWGEKKEDQEESAIEIALTEMEEFLGNSYAYGGGDSRTSLDEKGTDEMDCSEFVARFLQKACGLEEVPSPFYTSLMLSSMQDGSFDSFLQHVKNSEKEDFKDIRPGDVFLWSRSSSDGHTGVVVSYDKETDKVTVIEAIGISGAAEESLSKDIEGYCQGCIRKSIYTRTGKALYKHAGWKGYFRAVTTK
;
A
#
# COMPACT_ATOMS: atom_id res chain seq x y z
N MET A 1 -26.37 18.12 -9.62
CA MET A 1 -25.97 17.91 -11.02
C MET A 1 -24.68 18.66 -11.39
N ALA A 2 -24.53 19.97 -11.14
CA ALA A 2 -23.26 20.67 -11.42
C ALA A 2 -22.13 20.34 -10.41
N ASP A 3 -22.48 19.95 -9.19
CA ASP A 3 -21.54 19.67 -8.09
C ASP A 3 -20.80 18.31 -8.27
N ASP A 4 -21.51 17.29 -8.77
CA ASP A 4 -20.93 15.95 -8.99
C ASP A 4 -19.87 15.94 -10.09
N ALA A 5 -20.09 16.66 -11.19
CA ALA A 5 -19.14 16.70 -12.31
C ALA A 5 -17.83 17.41 -11.95
N ALA A 6 -17.90 18.45 -11.11
CA ALA A 6 -16.71 19.14 -10.59
C ALA A 6 -15.91 18.22 -9.67
N LEU A 7 -16.60 17.45 -8.81
CA LEU A 7 -15.98 16.47 -7.93
C LEU A 7 -15.32 15.32 -8.72
N THR A 8 -16.00 14.76 -9.71
CA THR A 8 -15.43 13.70 -10.58
C THR A 8 -14.20 14.19 -11.34
N ARG A 9 -14.22 15.42 -11.89
CA ARG A 9 -13.04 16.00 -12.54
C ARG A 9 -11.88 16.16 -11.56
N THR A 10 -12.15 16.69 -10.37
CA THR A 10 -11.12 16.82 -9.33
C THR A 10 -10.55 15.45 -8.99
N ALA A 11 -11.38 14.43 -8.76
CA ALA A 11 -10.91 13.06 -8.52
C ALA A 11 -10.02 12.53 -9.66
N ALA A 12 -10.43 12.72 -10.93
CA ALA A 12 -9.64 12.33 -12.08
C ALA A 12 -8.31 13.11 -12.21
N HIS A 13 -8.31 14.41 -11.91
CA HIS A 13 -7.11 15.26 -11.86
C HIS A 13 -6.13 14.76 -10.80
N GLU A 14 -6.64 14.42 -9.62
CA GLU A 14 -5.83 13.89 -8.52
C GLU A 14 -5.29 12.47 -8.82
N LEU A 15 -6.08 11.60 -9.46
CA LEU A 15 -5.63 10.29 -9.94
C LEU A 15 -4.53 10.41 -11.00
N GLY A 16 -4.67 11.35 -11.93
CA GLY A 16 -3.66 11.68 -12.92
C GLY A 16 -2.31 12.03 -12.28
N HIS A 17 -2.32 12.78 -11.18
CA HIS A 17 -1.10 13.10 -10.43
C HIS A 17 -0.52 11.92 -9.64
N GLY A 18 -1.37 11.13 -8.97
CA GLY A 18 -0.94 10.04 -8.09
C GLY A 18 -0.38 8.84 -8.87
N ILE A 19 -1.26 7.92 -9.25
CA ILE A 19 -0.88 6.62 -9.80
C ILE A 19 -0.17 6.73 -11.17
N PHE A 20 -0.40 7.83 -11.90
CA PHE A 20 0.14 8.02 -13.26
C PHE A 20 1.22 9.11 -13.37
N SER A 21 1.54 9.82 -12.28
CA SER A 21 2.60 10.85 -12.24
C SER A 21 2.49 11.93 -13.33
N LEU A 22 1.27 12.21 -13.83
CA LEU A 22 1.06 13.20 -14.88
C LEU A 22 1.33 14.61 -14.36
N ARG A 23 2.02 15.42 -15.17
CA ARG A 23 2.36 16.80 -14.84
C ARG A 23 1.30 17.76 -15.39
N HIS A 24 1.15 18.91 -14.73
CA HIS A 24 0.37 20.01 -15.27
C HIS A 24 0.87 20.42 -16.65
N THR A 25 -0.03 20.85 -17.53
CA THR A 25 0.34 21.34 -18.87
C THR A 25 1.28 22.54 -18.81
N PHE A 26 1.13 23.38 -17.79
CA PHE A 26 1.98 24.54 -17.51
C PHE A 26 3.20 24.22 -16.63
N SER A 27 3.53 22.94 -16.44
CA SER A 27 4.77 22.55 -15.77
C SER A 27 5.96 22.76 -16.72
N THR A 28 7.00 23.45 -16.25
CA THR A 28 8.25 23.64 -17.00
C THR A 28 9.02 22.33 -17.24
N LYS A 29 8.61 21.25 -16.58
CA LYS A 29 9.13 19.89 -16.73
C LYS A 29 8.17 18.96 -17.48
N ASN A 30 7.10 19.51 -18.03
CA ASN A 30 6.27 18.79 -18.98
C ASN A 30 7.00 18.72 -20.33
N ILE A 31 6.86 17.60 -21.04
CA ILE A 31 7.41 17.43 -22.39
C ILE A 31 6.89 18.55 -23.31
N ILE A 32 5.64 18.96 -23.09
CA ILE A 32 5.00 20.07 -23.79
C ILE A 32 4.49 21.07 -22.76
N TYR A 33 5.06 22.27 -22.76
CA TYR A 33 4.59 23.38 -21.94
C TYR A 33 3.44 24.11 -22.64
N LEU A 34 2.29 24.21 -21.98
CA LEU A 34 1.14 25.02 -22.40
C LEU A 34 0.69 25.90 -21.24
N PRO A 35 0.40 27.20 -21.45
CA PRO A 35 0.05 28.11 -20.35
C PRO A 35 -1.20 27.67 -19.57
N GLN A 36 -1.20 27.97 -18.27
CA GLN A 36 -2.31 27.63 -17.37
C GLN A 36 -3.63 28.26 -17.84
N GLY A 37 -4.69 27.47 -17.80
CA GLY A 37 -6.05 27.88 -18.12
C GLY A 37 -6.33 28.02 -19.62
N THR A 38 -5.45 27.50 -20.49
CA THR A 38 -5.56 27.68 -21.95
C THR A 38 -5.91 26.40 -22.71
N THR A 39 -6.01 25.27 -22.02
CA THR A 39 -6.21 23.96 -22.66
C THR A 39 -7.47 23.28 -22.12
N ASP A 40 -8.02 22.30 -22.83
CA ASP A 40 -9.09 21.42 -22.33
C ASP A 40 -8.51 20.18 -21.61
N ASN A 41 -7.23 20.24 -21.23
CA ASN A 41 -6.50 19.14 -20.64
C ASN A 41 -6.91 18.93 -19.17
N LEU A 42 -7.08 17.67 -18.77
CA LEU A 42 -7.39 17.28 -17.41
C LEU A 42 -6.36 17.83 -16.43
N MET A 43 -5.07 17.88 -16.82
CA MET A 43 -3.97 18.43 -16.01
C MET A 43 -3.80 19.95 -16.14
N ASP A 44 -4.85 20.67 -16.57
CA ASP A 44 -4.90 22.13 -16.57
C ASP A 44 -5.92 22.63 -15.53
N TYR A 45 -5.81 23.91 -15.16
CA TYR A 45 -6.72 24.60 -14.24
C TYR A 45 -7.85 25.35 -14.96
N SER A 46 -8.14 24.98 -16.20
CA SER A 46 -9.21 25.54 -17.04
C SER A 46 -10.61 25.04 -16.64
N GLY A 47 -11.05 25.43 -15.43
CA GLY A 47 -12.44 25.26 -14.97
C GLY A 47 -12.96 23.81 -14.96
N THR A 48 -14.26 23.65 -14.68
CA THR A 48 -14.90 22.33 -14.48
C THR A 48 -15.12 21.52 -15.76
N THR A 49 -14.70 22.01 -16.93
CA THR A 49 -14.97 21.41 -18.24
C THR A 49 -13.76 20.72 -18.88
N ALA A 50 -12.56 20.88 -18.34
CA ALA A 50 -11.35 20.27 -18.87
C ALA A 50 -11.19 18.83 -18.37
N THR A 51 -11.30 17.87 -19.28
CA THR A 51 -11.35 16.42 -18.97
C THR A 51 -10.44 15.56 -19.85
N ARG A 52 -9.69 16.16 -20.78
CA ARG A 52 -8.98 15.41 -21.82
C ARG A 52 -7.51 15.18 -21.48
N LEU A 53 -6.93 14.07 -21.89
CA LEU A 53 -5.49 13.85 -21.80
C LEU A 53 -4.86 13.81 -23.19
N ASN A 54 -3.64 14.34 -23.30
CA ASN A 54 -2.86 14.29 -24.53
C ASN A 54 -2.29 12.88 -24.72
N LYS A 55 -1.99 12.50 -25.97
CA LYS A 55 -1.47 11.16 -26.29
C LYS A 55 -0.28 10.75 -25.41
N TYR A 56 0.71 11.61 -25.18
CA TYR A 56 1.85 11.27 -24.34
C TYR A 56 1.49 11.02 -22.86
N GLN A 57 0.43 11.66 -22.35
CA GLN A 57 -0.09 11.41 -21.00
C GLN A 57 -0.80 10.06 -20.95
N TRP A 58 -1.54 9.70 -22.02
CA TRP A 58 -2.06 8.35 -22.18
C TRP A 58 -0.94 7.32 -22.30
N ASP A 59 0.13 7.60 -23.04
CA ASP A 59 1.28 6.69 -23.17
C ASP A 59 1.96 6.44 -21.80
N TYR A 60 2.00 7.45 -20.91
CA TYR A 60 2.47 7.27 -19.53
C TYR A 60 1.50 6.46 -18.66
N ILE A 61 0.19 6.67 -18.81
CA ILE A 61 -0.84 5.88 -18.11
C ILE A 61 -0.78 4.39 -18.51
N HIS A 62 -0.58 4.11 -19.80
CA HIS A 62 -0.62 2.75 -20.35
C HIS A 62 0.71 1.98 -20.21
N ASN A 63 1.78 2.60 -19.70
CA ASN A 63 3.06 1.93 -19.44
C ASN A 63 3.53 2.14 -17.98
N PRO A 64 2.89 1.47 -17.00
CA PRO A 64 3.21 1.60 -15.57
C PRO A 64 4.51 0.91 -15.17
N GLN A 65 5.07 0.01 -15.99
CA GLN A 65 6.34 -0.67 -15.68
C GLN A 65 7.52 0.33 -15.63
N ASN A 66 7.57 1.32 -16.53
CA ASN A 66 8.55 2.41 -16.44
C ASN A 66 8.34 3.30 -15.19
N ILE A 67 7.16 3.25 -14.57
CA ILE A 67 6.82 3.99 -13.35
C ILE A 67 7.22 3.17 -12.11
N TRP A 68 7.21 1.84 -12.16
CA TRP A 68 7.63 0.95 -11.06
C TRP A 68 9.14 0.68 -11.03
N PHE A 69 9.80 0.44 -12.17
CA PHE A 69 11.22 0.09 -12.24
C PHE A 69 12.19 1.27 -11.98
N ALA A 70 11.72 2.51 -12.05
CA ALA A 70 12.51 3.68 -11.67
C ALA A 70 12.83 3.77 -10.15
N TRP A 71 12.17 2.95 -9.32
CA TRP A 71 12.30 3.01 -7.85
C TRP A 71 12.99 1.79 -7.22
N THR A 72 13.30 0.73 -8.00
CA THR A 72 13.74 -0.57 -7.44
C THR A 72 15.08 -1.09 -7.93
N GLU A 73 15.81 -0.42 -8.83
CA GLU A 73 17.16 -0.87 -9.21
C GLU A 73 18.25 -0.09 -8.46
N GLU A 74 18.83 -0.73 -7.44
CA GLU A 74 20.23 -0.51 -7.08
C GLU A 74 21.11 -1.21 -8.13
N GLU A 75 21.38 -0.52 -9.23
CA GLU A 75 22.57 -0.78 -10.05
C GLU A 75 23.45 0.48 -10.03
N GLU A 76 24.76 0.29 -9.97
CA GLU A 76 25.82 1.29 -9.76
C GLU A 76 25.94 2.38 -10.87
N GLU A 77 24.92 2.60 -11.69
CA GLU A 77 24.73 3.80 -12.53
C GLU A 77 23.34 4.47 -12.33
N GLY A 78 22.73 4.27 -11.16
CA GLY A 78 21.48 4.89 -10.68
C GLY A 78 21.63 6.26 -9.98
N GLU A 79 22.35 7.22 -10.56
CA GLU A 79 22.47 8.60 -10.04
C GLU A 79 21.23 9.50 -10.34
N MET A 80 20.02 9.07 -9.98
CA MET A 80 18.86 9.99 -9.83
C MET A 80 18.08 9.84 -8.53
N GLY A 81 18.64 9.17 -7.51
CA GLY A 81 18.49 9.68 -6.14
C GLY A 81 19.33 10.95 -6.01
N VAL A 82 19.13 11.77 -4.98
CA VAL A 82 19.93 12.97 -4.64
C VAL A 82 19.45 14.27 -5.31
N TYR A 83 18.49 14.98 -4.70
CA TYR A 83 18.56 16.43 -4.37
C TYR A 83 17.30 16.96 -3.66
N GLY A 84 16.22 16.17 -3.47
CA GLY A 84 14.95 16.60 -2.82
C GLY A 84 14.63 15.98 -1.45
N ILE A 85 13.44 16.29 -0.91
CA ILE A 85 12.88 15.72 0.32
C ILE A 85 11.89 14.60 -0.05
N THR A 86 12.00 13.44 0.60
CA THR A 86 11.01 12.37 0.56
C THR A 86 10.03 12.54 1.71
N TRP A 87 8.75 12.75 1.41
CA TRP A 87 7.70 13.00 2.40
C TRP A 87 7.08 11.72 2.95
N LEU A 88 6.95 11.60 4.27
CA LEU A 88 6.38 10.42 4.92
C LEU A 88 4.88 10.26 4.61
N GLY A 89 4.16 11.36 4.39
CA GLY A 89 2.76 11.32 3.93
C GLY A 89 2.60 10.75 2.52
N ASN A 90 3.69 10.66 1.75
CA ASN A 90 3.69 10.20 0.36
C ASN A 90 4.12 8.73 0.22
N ILE A 91 4.38 8.03 1.32
CA ILE A 91 4.85 6.62 1.35
C ILE A 91 3.89 5.65 0.64
N LEU A 92 2.61 6.00 0.50
CA LEU A 92 1.63 5.15 -0.19
C LEU A 92 1.28 5.60 -1.62
N TRP A 93 1.60 6.83 -2.07
CA TRP A 93 0.93 7.40 -3.27
C TRP A 93 1.72 8.38 -4.17
N GLY A 94 3.03 8.58 -3.98
CA GLY A 94 3.85 9.28 -4.99
C GLY A 94 3.35 10.67 -5.44
N LEU A 95 2.75 11.46 -4.54
CA LEU A 95 2.14 12.75 -4.86
C LEU A 95 3.18 13.86 -5.00
N ALA A 96 2.85 14.86 -5.83
CA ALA A 96 3.56 16.13 -5.83
C ALA A 96 3.38 16.83 -4.47
N PRO A 97 4.42 17.51 -3.95
CA PRO A 97 4.35 18.15 -2.65
C PRO A 97 3.20 19.15 -2.59
N ASP A 98 2.45 19.16 -1.48
CA ASP A 98 1.41 20.17 -1.26
C ASP A 98 2.01 21.58 -1.03
N GLU A 99 1.18 22.57 -0.68
CA GLU A 99 1.67 23.93 -0.45
C GLU A 99 2.67 24.00 0.72
N GLN A 100 2.40 23.29 1.82
CA GLN A 100 3.27 23.24 2.99
C GLN A 100 4.61 22.55 2.67
N GLU A 101 4.54 21.43 1.95
CA GLU A 101 5.70 20.66 1.50
C GLU A 101 6.52 21.42 0.46
N ARG A 102 5.90 22.18 -0.45
CA ARG A 102 6.64 23.07 -1.35
C ARG A 102 7.33 24.19 -0.59
N GLU A 103 6.68 24.76 0.42
CA GLU A 103 7.24 25.86 1.22
C GLU A 103 8.57 25.47 1.88
N ILE A 104 8.69 24.22 2.36
CA ILE A 104 9.92 23.73 3.00
C ILE A 104 10.99 23.36 1.97
N GLU A 105 10.61 22.87 0.78
CA GLU A 105 11.53 22.56 -0.30
C GLU A 105 12.24 23.83 -0.80
N THR A 106 11.56 24.99 -0.77
CA THR A 106 12.21 26.29 -1.08
C THR A 106 13.34 26.67 -0.11
N ARG A 107 13.35 26.05 1.08
CA ARG A 107 14.33 26.26 2.16
C ARG A 107 15.39 25.17 2.23
N LEU A 108 15.44 24.23 1.28
CA LEU A 108 16.38 23.12 1.32
C LEU A 108 17.85 23.55 1.39
N GLU A 109 18.20 24.66 0.73
CA GLU A 109 19.53 25.27 0.80
C GLU A 109 19.92 25.66 2.24
N LEU A 110 18.98 26.16 3.04
CA LEU A 110 19.21 26.49 4.46
C LEU A 110 19.54 25.22 5.26
N PHE A 111 18.73 24.17 5.12
CA PHE A 111 18.92 22.92 5.86
C PHE A 111 20.21 22.21 5.46
N ASN A 112 20.57 22.22 4.18
CA ASN A 112 21.83 21.68 3.67
C ASN A 112 23.03 22.46 4.19
N HIS A 113 22.97 23.79 4.22
CA HIS A 113 24.02 24.64 4.76
C HIS A 113 24.27 24.34 6.24
N ILE A 114 23.20 24.22 7.04
CA ILE A 114 23.31 23.88 8.46
C ILE A 114 23.84 22.47 8.66
N TYR A 115 23.36 21.48 7.90
CA TYR A 115 23.87 20.11 7.98
C TYR A 115 25.39 20.06 7.74
N GLN A 116 25.86 20.69 6.66
CA GLN A 116 27.28 20.71 6.28
C GLN A 116 28.16 21.46 7.27
N LYS A 117 27.62 22.51 7.90
CA LYS A 117 28.36 23.41 8.80
C LYS A 117 27.98 23.24 10.28
N TYR A 118 27.31 22.15 10.64
CA TYR A 118 26.73 22.00 11.98
C TYR A 118 27.79 22.18 13.07
N GLU A 119 28.93 21.49 12.98
CA GLU A 119 30.00 21.58 14.00
C GLU A 119 30.61 22.97 14.11
N ASP A 120 30.81 23.65 12.99
CA ASP A 120 31.36 25.01 12.94
C ASP A 120 30.42 25.97 13.68
N TYR A 121 29.13 25.95 13.33
CA TYR A 121 28.14 26.80 13.98
C TYR A 121 27.89 26.41 15.42
N TYR A 122 27.87 25.11 15.75
CA TYR A 122 27.67 24.60 17.10
C TYR A 122 28.78 25.07 18.03
N ASN A 123 30.04 24.97 17.62
CA ASN A 123 31.14 25.40 18.49
C ASN A 123 31.22 26.92 18.63
N ASN A 124 31.00 27.67 17.54
CA ASN A 124 31.10 29.13 17.56
C ASN A 124 29.92 29.82 18.26
N SER A 125 28.74 29.21 18.27
CA SER A 125 27.55 29.80 18.90
C SER A 125 27.54 29.68 20.43
N LYS A 126 28.47 28.95 21.04
CA LYS A 126 28.56 28.78 22.51
C LYS A 126 28.65 30.09 23.29
N THR A 127 29.29 31.11 22.70
CA THR A 127 29.59 32.36 23.40
C THR A 127 28.77 33.56 22.89
N LYS A 128 28.26 33.51 21.66
CA LYS A 128 27.52 34.59 20.99
C LYS A 128 26.60 34.05 19.90
N ASP A 129 25.63 34.85 19.45
CA ASP A 129 24.83 34.53 18.26
C ASP A 129 25.71 34.57 17.00
N ILE A 130 25.48 33.65 16.06
CA ILE A 130 26.24 33.54 14.81
C ILE A 130 25.27 33.62 13.63
N TYR A 131 25.37 34.69 12.85
CA TYR A 131 24.58 34.85 11.62
C TYR A 131 25.11 33.96 10.50
N LEU A 132 24.20 33.51 9.62
CA LEU A 132 24.58 32.66 8.50
C LEU A 132 25.35 33.44 7.43
N SER A 133 26.35 32.80 6.81
CA SER A 133 27.14 33.38 5.73
C SER A 133 26.45 33.27 4.37
N ASN A 134 25.31 32.58 4.29
CA ASN A 134 24.54 32.41 3.07
C ASN A 134 23.77 33.70 2.76
N GLY A 135 24.00 34.29 1.58
CA GLY A 135 23.40 35.57 1.19
C GLY A 135 21.87 35.60 1.20
N LYS A 136 21.21 34.46 0.90
CA LYS A 136 19.75 34.32 0.93
C LYS A 136 19.20 34.28 2.36
N TYR A 137 19.95 33.72 3.29
CA TYR A 137 19.54 33.53 4.70
C TYR A 137 20.40 34.34 5.69
N LYS A 138 20.95 35.48 5.27
CA LYS A 138 21.89 36.30 6.07
C LYS A 138 21.30 36.81 7.39
N ASN A 139 19.98 36.91 7.49
CA ASN A 139 19.28 37.34 8.70
C ASN A 139 19.09 36.20 9.71
N TRP A 140 19.18 34.95 9.25
CA TRP A 140 19.10 33.78 10.11
C TRP A 140 20.34 33.69 11.00
N SER A 141 20.15 33.25 12.23
CA SER A 141 21.24 33.14 13.20
C SER A 141 21.14 31.90 14.08
N VAL A 142 22.25 31.20 14.25
CA VAL A 142 22.41 30.17 15.28
C VAL A 142 22.59 30.87 16.61
N ARG A 143 21.65 30.63 17.53
CA ARG A 143 21.52 31.39 18.77
C ARG A 143 22.43 30.83 19.85
N LYS A 144 23.06 31.71 20.62
CA LYS A 144 23.72 31.36 21.89
C LYS A 144 22.78 30.66 22.86
N ALA A 145 21.50 31.02 22.80
CA ALA A 145 20.46 30.39 23.60
C ALA A 145 20.30 28.87 23.32
N SER A 146 20.88 28.33 22.24
CA SER A 146 21.01 26.87 22.02
C SER A 146 21.53 26.14 23.27
N PHE A 147 22.53 26.73 23.94
CA PHE A 147 23.18 26.14 25.12
C PHE A 147 22.44 26.40 26.44
N GLN A 148 21.21 26.91 26.36
CA GLN A 148 20.29 27.09 27.50
C GLN A 148 19.16 26.05 27.50
N GLY A 149 19.29 24.99 26.67
CA GLY A 149 18.31 23.90 26.59
C GLY A 149 17.01 24.31 25.90
N ILE A 150 17.05 25.27 24.98
CA ILE A 150 15.84 25.75 24.27
C ILE A 150 15.21 24.63 23.44
N ALA A 151 16.00 23.86 22.69
CA ALA A 151 15.48 22.71 21.93
C ALA A 151 14.83 21.67 22.85
N LYS A 152 15.43 21.37 24.02
CA LYS A 152 14.84 20.48 25.03
C LYS A 152 13.51 21.00 25.57
N LYS A 153 13.36 22.32 25.75
CA LYS A 153 12.08 22.95 26.12
C LYS A 153 11.03 22.77 25.02
N VAL A 154 11.41 22.94 23.75
CA VAL A 154 10.54 22.65 22.60
C VAL A 154 10.08 21.20 22.64
N PHE A 155 10.99 20.23 22.79
CA PHE A 155 10.62 18.81 22.85
C PHE A 155 9.68 18.51 24.02
N LYS A 156 9.94 19.08 25.20
CA LYS A 156 9.09 18.91 26.38
C LYS A 156 7.69 19.48 26.13
N GLY A 157 7.61 20.69 25.57
CA GLY A 157 6.33 21.33 25.26
C GLY A 157 5.54 20.51 24.26
N LEU A 158 6.16 20.13 23.13
CA LEU A 158 5.55 19.25 22.14
C LEU A 158 5.01 17.97 22.76
N LYS A 159 5.76 17.27 23.62
CA LYS A 159 5.30 16.05 24.31
C LYS A 159 4.13 16.25 25.26
N THR A 160 4.13 17.38 25.98
CA THR A 160 3.10 17.71 26.98
C THR A 160 1.93 18.49 26.39
N ASN A 161 1.93 18.71 25.07
CA ASN A 161 0.98 19.54 24.33
C ASN A 161 0.97 21.02 24.77
N ASP A 162 2.07 21.48 25.37
CA ASP A 162 2.36 22.90 25.62
C ASP A 162 3.06 23.46 24.37
N ASN A 163 2.25 23.98 23.46
CA ASN A 163 2.64 24.29 22.10
C ASN A 163 3.03 25.76 21.90
N THR A 164 3.42 26.45 22.97
CA THR A 164 3.85 27.85 22.94
C THR A 164 5.34 27.96 23.24
N PHE A 165 6.10 28.60 22.35
CA PHE A 165 7.55 28.72 22.47
C PHE A 165 8.01 30.16 22.23
N ASN A 166 8.67 30.76 23.23
CA ASN A 166 9.35 32.04 23.06
C ASN A 166 10.68 31.80 22.33
N LEU A 167 10.64 31.94 21.00
CA LEU A 167 11.78 31.80 20.11
C LEU A 167 12.02 33.12 19.37
N TRP A 168 13.20 33.22 18.75
CA TRP A 168 13.65 34.39 18.01
C TRP A 168 13.26 34.30 16.54
N ASP A 169 12.93 35.43 15.94
CA ASP A 169 12.62 35.57 14.51
C ASP A 169 13.81 35.14 13.64
N GLU A 170 13.64 34.14 12.77
CA GLU A 170 14.73 33.54 11.98
C GLU A 170 15.88 32.96 12.85
N GLY A 171 15.53 32.40 14.02
CA GLY A 171 16.45 31.78 14.97
C GLY A 171 16.68 30.29 14.72
N ILE A 172 17.90 29.81 14.95
CA ILE A 172 18.27 28.39 14.90
C ILE A 172 18.85 27.97 16.25
N TYR A 173 18.32 26.89 16.82
CA TYR A 173 18.68 26.37 18.14
C TYR A 173 19.21 24.95 18.03
N PHE A 174 20.48 24.76 18.38
CA PHE A 174 21.13 23.46 18.30
C PHE A 174 21.05 22.66 19.61
N GLU A 175 21.05 21.34 19.47
CA GLU A 175 21.15 20.41 20.58
C GLU A 175 21.79 19.09 20.13
N ASN A 176 22.78 18.62 20.89
CA ASN A 176 23.27 17.26 20.76
C ASN A 176 22.46 16.39 21.73
N TYR A 177 21.58 15.56 21.20
CA TYR A 177 20.60 14.81 21.96
C TYR A 177 20.89 13.31 21.93
N GLN A 178 20.63 12.60 23.02
CA GLN A 178 20.65 11.13 23.04
C GLN A 178 19.23 10.62 23.24
N LEU A 179 18.75 9.85 22.26
CA LEU A 179 17.47 9.16 22.32
C LEU A 179 17.74 7.66 22.29
N GLU A 180 17.36 6.96 23.36
CA GLU A 180 17.53 5.49 23.48
C GLU A 180 18.97 5.03 23.22
N GLY A 181 19.96 5.79 23.69
CA GLY A 181 21.38 5.51 23.49
C GLY A 181 21.92 5.88 22.09
N LYS A 182 21.07 6.30 21.16
CA LYS A 182 21.48 6.79 19.83
C LYS A 182 21.72 8.31 19.86
N PRO A 183 22.88 8.79 19.38
CA PRO A 183 23.19 10.22 19.34
C PRO A 183 22.56 10.89 18.12
N TYR A 184 22.08 12.11 18.33
CA TYR A 184 21.48 12.97 17.31
C TYR A 184 22.04 14.39 17.42
N LYS A 185 22.28 14.99 16.25
CA LYS A 185 22.50 16.44 16.14
C LYS A 185 21.17 17.05 15.68
N ILE A 186 20.63 17.98 16.46
CA ILE A 186 19.32 18.57 16.21
C ILE A 186 19.46 20.07 15.97
N ALA A 187 18.71 20.58 15.01
CA ALA A 187 18.51 22.01 14.80
C ALA A 187 17.01 22.33 14.79
N VAL A 188 16.59 23.23 15.68
CA VAL A 188 15.22 23.78 15.70
C VAL A 188 15.26 25.16 15.07
N TYR A 189 14.50 25.34 14.00
CA TYR A 189 14.37 26.57 13.22
C TYR A 189 13.09 27.27 13.63
N SER A 190 13.17 28.56 13.91
CA SER A 190 12.03 29.42 14.18
C SER A 190 11.86 30.39 13.02
N VAL A 191 10.76 30.26 12.26
CA VAL A 191 10.47 31.14 11.12
C VAL A 191 10.01 32.51 11.61
N LYS A 192 9.39 32.57 12.80
CA LYS A 192 8.98 33.82 13.44
C LYS A 192 9.30 33.85 14.94
N LYS A 193 9.21 35.02 15.57
CA LYS A 193 9.21 35.11 17.04
C LYS A 193 7.91 34.60 17.65
N ASP A 194 7.96 34.15 18.90
CA ASP A 194 6.80 33.72 19.69
C ASP A 194 5.88 32.74 18.94
N ILE A 195 6.28 31.47 18.93
CA ILE A 195 5.57 30.40 18.26
C ILE A 195 4.38 29.96 19.10
N VAL A 196 3.22 29.86 18.47
CA VAL A 196 2.04 29.17 19.00
C VAL A 196 1.63 28.13 17.96
N LEU A 197 1.70 26.86 18.31
CA LEU A 197 1.15 25.77 17.49
C LEU A 197 -0.23 25.40 18.08
N GLY A 198 -1.20 25.10 17.22
CA GLY A 198 -2.59 24.85 17.66
C GLY A 198 -2.73 23.66 18.63
N GLU A 199 -3.92 23.49 19.21
CA GLU A 199 -4.19 22.41 20.19
C GLU A 199 -4.13 20.99 19.60
N LYS A 200 -4.21 20.86 18.26
CA LYS A 200 -4.29 19.59 17.52
C LYS A 200 -3.04 19.29 16.68
N ILE A 201 -1.85 19.34 17.28
CA ILE A 201 -0.61 18.89 16.62
C ILE A 201 -0.34 17.39 16.84
N ARG A 202 -1.41 16.60 16.84
CA ARG A 202 -1.40 15.15 17.05
C ARG A 202 -2.13 14.51 15.89
N ILE A 203 -1.52 13.51 15.29
CA ILE A 203 -2.06 12.74 14.19
C ILE A 203 -2.05 11.27 14.57
N LYS A 204 -3.01 10.53 14.03
CA LYS A 204 -3.22 9.13 14.41
C LYS A 204 -2.28 8.18 13.69
N SER A 205 -1.84 8.54 12.50
CA SER A 205 -1.16 7.61 11.61
C SER A 205 -0.27 8.33 10.59
N PHE A 206 0.52 7.58 9.80
CA PHE A 206 1.34 8.21 8.75
C PHE A 206 0.45 8.69 7.59
N SER A 207 -0.65 8.01 7.29
CA SER A 207 -1.60 8.44 6.26
C SER A 207 -2.24 9.81 6.56
N GLU A 208 -2.43 10.16 7.83
CA GLU A 208 -2.93 11.48 8.20
C GLU A 208 -1.94 12.63 7.92
N LEU A 209 -0.62 12.39 7.86
CA LEU A 209 0.35 13.42 7.49
C LEU A 209 0.04 14.04 6.13
N ARG A 210 -0.57 13.27 5.23
CA ARG A 210 -0.97 13.71 3.89
C ARG A 210 -1.91 14.91 3.96
N TYR A 211 -2.99 14.80 4.72
CA TYR A 211 -4.03 15.84 4.79
C TYR A 211 -3.82 16.82 5.95
N ASN A 212 -2.87 16.54 6.83
CA ASN A 212 -2.58 17.42 7.95
C ASN A 212 -1.90 18.70 7.46
N LYS A 213 -2.55 19.85 7.67
CA LYS A 213 -2.02 21.17 7.31
C LYS A 213 -1.09 21.78 8.37
N LEU A 214 -1.03 21.19 9.56
CA LEU A 214 -0.31 21.71 10.73
C LEU A 214 1.07 21.06 10.92
N ILE A 215 1.25 19.82 10.47
CA ILE A 215 2.51 19.08 10.59
C ILE A 215 2.82 18.39 9.27
N LYS A 216 4.06 18.55 8.80
CA LYS A 216 4.64 17.73 7.73
C LYS A 216 5.92 17.09 8.20
N ALA A 217 6.23 15.90 7.70
CA ALA A 217 7.45 15.19 8.03
C ALA A 217 8.01 14.44 6.83
N GLY A 218 9.32 14.52 6.66
CA GLY A 218 10.03 13.94 5.54
C GLY A 218 11.51 13.77 5.84
N TYR A 219 12.26 13.26 4.87
CA TYR A 219 13.69 13.03 5.01
C TYR A 219 14.43 13.23 3.70
N THR A 220 15.69 13.58 3.80
CA THR A 220 16.65 13.56 2.70
C THR A 220 17.56 12.35 2.88
N LYS A 221 18.53 12.16 1.97
CA LYS A 221 19.61 11.18 2.19
C LYS A 221 20.47 11.45 3.43
N HIS A 222 20.41 12.65 4.01
CA HIS A 222 21.31 13.10 5.08
C HIS A 222 20.63 13.35 6.42
N TYR A 223 19.36 13.76 6.44
CA TYR A 223 18.67 14.18 7.65
C TYR A 223 17.14 14.11 7.49
N GLY A 224 16.44 13.97 8.61
CA GLY A 224 14.99 14.10 8.72
C GLY A 224 14.54 15.54 8.97
N LEU A 225 13.30 15.86 8.62
CA LEU A 225 12.64 17.14 8.86
C LEU A 225 11.24 16.91 9.42
N ILE A 226 10.85 17.70 10.43
CA ILE A 226 9.47 17.83 10.92
C ILE A 226 9.14 19.31 10.92
N SER A 227 8.19 19.75 10.11
CA SER A 227 7.73 21.14 10.04
C SER A 227 6.36 21.33 10.67
N PHE A 228 6.18 22.49 11.26
CA PHE A 228 4.97 22.90 11.98
C PHE A 228 4.44 24.20 11.40
N TYR A 229 3.13 24.23 11.19
CA TYR A 229 2.39 25.33 10.58
C TYR A 229 1.25 25.76 11.50
N ASP A 230 0.76 26.98 11.31
CA ASP A 230 -0.48 27.44 11.94
C ASP A 230 -1.73 26.98 11.19
N THR A 231 -2.91 27.35 11.72
CA THR A 231 -4.21 27.04 11.12
C THR A 231 -4.43 27.72 9.77
N GLU A 232 -3.65 28.75 9.43
CA GLU A 232 -3.66 29.41 8.12
C GLU A 232 -2.69 28.73 7.14
N GLY A 233 -1.95 27.72 7.57
CA GLY A 233 -0.97 27.00 6.76
C GLY A 233 0.40 27.68 6.67
N LYS A 234 0.69 28.68 7.51
CA LYS A 234 2.00 29.37 7.52
C LYS A 234 3.00 28.63 8.39
N MET A 235 4.20 28.37 7.85
CA MET A 235 5.26 27.71 8.59
C MET A 235 5.74 28.55 9.78
N HIS A 236 5.82 27.90 10.94
CA HIS A 236 6.26 28.50 12.19
C HIS A 236 7.60 27.95 12.66
N MET A 237 7.77 26.63 12.56
CA MET A 237 8.92 25.95 13.15
C MET A 237 9.30 24.72 12.33
N VAL A 238 10.60 24.39 12.29
CA VAL A 238 11.10 23.14 11.70
C VAL A 238 12.09 22.49 12.65
N ILE A 239 12.05 21.17 12.78
CA ILE A 239 13.05 20.37 13.49
C ILE A 239 13.80 19.55 12.46
N GLN A 240 15.11 19.77 12.35
CA GLN A 240 16.01 18.95 11.55
C GLN A 240 16.70 17.92 12.44
N ILE A 241 16.64 16.66 12.02
CA ILE A 241 17.14 15.50 12.75
C ILE A 241 18.30 14.90 11.97
N ILE A 242 19.52 15.10 12.45
CA ILE A 242 20.73 14.57 11.82
C ILE A 242 21.19 13.35 12.62
N GLY A 243 20.78 12.18 12.12
CA GLY A 243 21.13 10.86 12.64
C GLY A 243 21.84 10.02 11.58
N SER A 244 21.84 8.69 11.76
CA SER A 244 22.52 7.75 10.85
C SER A 244 21.60 7.16 9.78
N LYS A 245 20.28 7.20 9.98
CA LYS A 245 19.28 6.59 9.08
C LYS A 245 18.08 7.53 8.99
N PRO A 246 18.13 8.57 8.13
CA PRO A 246 17.18 9.69 8.13
C PRO A 246 15.70 9.31 8.16
N GLU A 247 15.29 8.32 7.35
CA GLU A 247 13.91 7.84 7.32
C GLU A 247 13.47 7.24 8.68
N GLN A 248 14.26 6.31 9.21
CA GLN A 248 13.96 5.63 10.47
C GLN A 248 14.02 6.63 11.64
N ASP A 249 14.95 7.58 11.55
CA ASP A 249 15.16 8.62 12.56
C ASP A 249 13.97 9.57 12.63
N VAL A 250 13.46 10.08 11.51
CA VAL A 250 12.29 10.97 11.53
C VAL A 250 11.05 10.25 12.08
N LYS A 251 10.85 8.96 11.71
CA LYS A 251 9.75 8.13 12.24
C LYS A 251 9.87 7.95 13.76
N GLN A 252 11.07 7.64 14.27
CA GLN A 252 11.31 7.50 15.71
C GLN A 252 11.06 8.81 16.46
N TRP A 253 11.46 9.95 15.89
CA TRP A 253 11.27 11.25 16.51
C TRP A 253 9.81 11.71 16.54
N LEU A 254 9.01 11.40 15.51
CA LEU A 254 7.57 11.64 15.54
C LEU A 254 6.89 10.92 16.71
N ASN A 255 7.25 9.66 16.95
CA ASN A 255 6.76 8.88 18.09
C ASN A 255 7.29 9.43 19.42
N TYR A 256 8.59 9.72 19.50
CA TYR A 256 9.21 10.26 20.70
C TYR A 256 8.60 11.59 21.16
N LEU A 257 8.28 12.48 20.21
CA LEU A 257 7.62 13.76 20.48
C LEU A 257 6.10 13.61 20.74
N GLY A 258 5.58 12.40 20.58
CA GLY A 258 4.17 12.08 20.73
C GLY A 258 3.30 12.67 19.64
N LEU A 259 3.86 13.01 18.47
CA LEU A 259 3.13 13.63 17.35
C LEU A 259 2.28 12.61 16.58
N ILE A 260 2.72 11.36 16.56
CA ILE A 260 2.00 10.20 16.00
C ILE A 260 1.69 9.20 17.12
N LEU A 261 0.59 8.46 16.98
CA LEU A 261 0.23 7.36 17.90
C LEU A 261 1.29 6.25 17.91
N PRO A 262 1.39 5.47 19.00
CA PRO A 262 2.25 4.30 19.05
C PRO A 262 1.98 3.32 17.91
N SER A 263 3.02 2.63 17.44
CA SER A 263 2.99 1.81 16.21
C SER A 263 1.81 0.84 16.10
N ARG A 264 1.36 0.21 17.19
CA ARG A 264 0.20 -0.72 17.14
C ARG A 264 -1.13 -0.03 16.88
N GLU A 265 -1.34 1.16 17.44
CA GLU A 265 -2.56 1.95 17.21
C GLU A 265 -2.50 2.61 15.83
N GLN A 266 -1.32 3.09 15.46
CA GLN A 266 -1.02 3.58 14.11
C GLN A 266 -1.29 2.53 13.03
N GLU A 267 -0.77 1.31 13.15
CA GLU A 267 -0.94 0.23 12.16
C GLU A 267 -2.43 -0.12 11.97
N LYS A 268 -3.22 -0.07 13.04
CA LYS A 268 -4.66 -0.29 12.99
C LYS A 268 -5.40 0.84 12.26
N GLU A 269 -5.02 2.10 12.50
CA GLU A 269 -5.62 3.27 11.85
C GLU A 269 -5.22 3.38 10.36
N ASP A 270 -3.96 3.06 10.01
CA ASP A 270 -3.50 3.04 8.61
C ASP A 270 -4.18 1.93 7.80
N LYS A 271 -4.49 0.77 8.41
CA LYS A 271 -5.18 -0.34 7.73
C LYS A 271 -6.59 0.02 7.26
N ASP A 272 -7.39 0.65 8.12
CA ASP A 272 -8.78 1.05 7.80
C ASP A 272 -8.86 2.07 6.64
N ILE A 273 -7.89 2.97 6.55
CA ILE A 273 -7.79 3.94 5.45
C ILE A 273 -7.38 3.25 4.14
N ILE A 274 -6.44 2.30 4.20
CA ILE A 274 -6.03 1.51 3.05
C ILE A 274 -7.21 0.68 2.52
N ASP A 275 -7.95 0.02 3.41
CA ASP A 275 -9.11 -0.81 3.06
C ASP A 275 -10.23 0.06 2.44
N LYS A 276 -10.51 1.25 2.99
CA LYS A 276 -11.48 2.22 2.40
C LYS A 276 -11.06 2.78 1.05
N ILE A 277 -9.77 3.05 0.86
CA ILE A 277 -9.25 3.53 -0.43
C ILE A 277 -9.33 2.40 -1.46
N LEU A 278 -9.00 1.17 -1.07
CA LEU A 278 -9.16 -0.02 -1.90
C LEU A 278 -10.64 -0.24 -2.27
N GLU A 279 -11.57 -0.12 -1.32
CA GLU A 279 -13.01 -0.20 -1.61
C GLU A 279 -13.45 0.87 -2.63
N VAL A 280 -13.01 2.11 -2.49
CA VAL A 280 -13.35 3.21 -3.43
C VAL A 280 -12.75 2.96 -4.82
N ILE A 281 -11.53 2.44 -4.89
CA ILE A 281 -10.86 2.08 -6.15
C ILE A 281 -11.59 0.90 -6.82
N LEU A 282 -11.94 -0.13 -6.04
CA LEU A 282 -12.63 -1.34 -6.50
C LEU A 282 -14.06 -1.05 -6.97
N HIS A 283 -14.76 -0.10 -6.35
CA HIS A 283 -16.14 0.23 -6.70
C HIS A 283 -16.29 0.98 -8.04
N ASP A 284 -15.21 1.54 -8.60
CA ASP A 284 -15.22 2.25 -9.90
C ASP A 284 -14.47 1.50 -11.02
N ILE A 285 -13.73 0.42 -10.71
CA ILE A 285 -13.10 -0.46 -11.70
C ILE A 285 -14.16 -1.07 -12.65
N ASN A 286 -15.32 -1.45 -12.12
CA ASN A 286 -16.39 -2.04 -12.93
C ASN A 286 -17.00 -1.07 -13.95
N LYS A 287 -17.05 0.23 -13.64
CA LYS A 287 -17.52 1.30 -14.55
C LYS A 287 -16.48 1.67 -15.60
N LEU A 288 -15.20 1.59 -15.24
CA LEU A 288 -14.10 1.79 -16.19
C LEU A 288 -14.06 0.64 -17.21
N ASN A 289 -14.23 -0.61 -16.77
CA ASN A 289 -14.23 -1.77 -17.67
C ASN A 289 -15.33 -1.74 -18.74
N GLU A 290 -16.49 -1.10 -18.47
CA GLU A 290 -17.54 -0.85 -19.47
C GLU A 290 -17.18 0.22 -20.52
N ILE A 291 -16.30 1.16 -20.17
CA ILE A 291 -15.92 2.30 -21.04
C ILE A 291 -14.78 1.93 -21.99
N TRP A 292 -13.88 1.03 -21.59
CA TRP A 292 -12.62 0.75 -22.28
C TRP A 292 -12.64 -0.58 -23.03
N GLY A 293 -13.52 -0.70 -24.03
CA GLY A 293 -13.51 -1.83 -24.97
C GLY A 293 -12.10 -2.12 -25.51
N GLU A 294 -11.59 -3.30 -25.12
CA GLU A 294 -10.40 -4.03 -25.61
C GLU A 294 -9.02 -3.86 -24.92
N LYS A 295 -8.62 -5.01 -24.34
CA LYS A 295 -7.32 -5.74 -24.34
C LYS A 295 -6.11 -5.22 -23.54
N LYS A 296 -5.81 -6.00 -22.48
CA LYS A 296 -4.60 -6.00 -21.61
C LYS A 296 -3.38 -6.61 -22.33
N GLU A 297 -2.19 -6.05 -22.05
CA GLU A 297 -0.82 -6.63 -21.96
C GLU A 297 0.09 -5.48 -21.44
N ASP A 298 1.05 -5.53 -20.49
CA ASP A 298 1.69 -6.60 -19.71
C ASP A 298 2.18 -6.07 -18.34
N GLN A 299 1.57 -6.52 -17.26
CA GLN A 299 2.26 -7.03 -16.07
C GLN A 299 1.67 -8.43 -15.94
N GLU A 300 2.49 -9.49 -15.99
CA GLU A 300 2.01 -10.87 -15.84
C GLU A 300 1.44 -11.05 -14.42
N GLU A 301 0.19 -10.61 -14.21
CA GLU A 301 -0.72 -11.25 -13.27
C GLU A 301 -0.69 -12.73 -13.64
N SER A 302 -0.27 -13.58 -12.70
CA SER A 302 -0.26 -15.02 -12.99
C SER A 302 -1.69 -15.44 -13.34
N ALA A 303 -1.90 -16.29 -14.36
CA ALA A 303 -3.22 -16.78 -14.74
C ALA A 303 -4.00 -17.38 -13.54
N ILE A 304 -3.27 -17.84 -12.52
CA ILE A 304 -3.79 -18.26 -11.23
C ILE A 304 -4.47 -17.14 -10.46
N GLU A 305 -3.88 -15.96 -10.39
CA GLU A 305 -4.39 -14.81 -9.62
C GLU A 305 -5.65 -14.23 -10.28
N ILE A 306 -5.65 -14.16 -11.61
CA ILE A 306 -6.83 -13.78 -12.41
C ILE A 306 -7.95 -14.80 -12.16
N ALA A 307 -7.64 -16.10 -12.30
CA ALA A 307 -8.63 -17.16 -12.07
C ALA A 307 -9.18 -17.12 -10.64
N LEU A 308 -8.32 -16.96 -9.62
CA LEU A 308 -8.75 -16.87 -8.22
C LEU A 308 -9.69 -15.69 -7.98
N THR A 309 -9.38 -14.54 -8.57
CA THR A 309 -10.23 -13.34 -8.48
C THR A 309 -11.60 -13.58 -9.12
N GLU A 310 -11.64 -14.17 -10.31
CA GLU A 310 -12.89 -14.53 -10.98
C GLU A 310 -13.67 -15.59 -10.19
N MET A 311 -13.00 -16.51 -9.49
CA MET A 311 -13.68 -17.48 -8.64
C MET A 311 -14.37 -16.85 -7.43
N GLU A 312 -13.99 -15.62 -7.03
CA GLU A 312 -14.66 -14.91 -5.92
C GLU A 312 -16.10 -14.48 -6.28
N GLU A 313 -16.45 -14.38 -7.56
CA GLU A 313 -17.81 -14.08 -8.02
C GLU A 313 -18.83 -15.15 -7.57
N PHE A 314 -18.37 -16.37 -7.31
CA PHE A 314 -19.22 -17.46 -6.84
C PHE A 314 -19.42 -17.47 -5.32
N LEU A 315 -18.73 -16.62 -4.55
CA LEU A 315 -18.87 -16.59 -3.09
C LEU A 315 -20.32 -16.30 -2.69
N GLY A 316 -20.86 -17.12 -1.80
CA GLY A 316 -22.25 -17.08 -1.34
C GLY A 316 -23.22 -17.90 -2.18
N ASN A 317 -22.85 -18.36 -3.38
CA ASN A 317 -23.72 -19.21 -4.19
C ASN A 317 -23.94 -20.56 -3.51
N SER A 318 -25.12 -21.14 -3.76
CA SER A 318 -25.54 -22.38 -3.11
C SER A 318 -24.67 -23.57 -3.56
N TYR A 319 -24.37 -24.46 -2.62
CA TYR A 319 -23.72 -25.73 -2.92
C TYR A 319 -24.77 -26.79 -3.28
N ALA A 320 -24.57 -27.50 -4.40
CA ALA A 320 -25.39 -28.64 -4.80
C ALA A 320 -24.58 -29.94 -4.74
N TYR A 321 -24.88 -30.83 -3.79
CA TYR A 321 -24.18 -32.10 -3.65
C TYR A 321 -24.36 -32.99 -4.90
N GLY A 322 -23.25 -33.40 -5.52
CA GLY A 322 -23.26 -34.31 -6.67
C GLY A 322 -23.57 -33.66 -8.01
N GLY A 323 -23.71 -32.33 -8.05
CA GLY A 323 -24.01 -31.58 -9.27
C GLY A 323 -25.46 -31.71 -9.74
N GLY A 324 -25.70 -31.37 -11.01
CA GLY A 324 -26.96 -31.62 -11.72
C GLY A 324 -26.75 -31.89 -13.21
N ASP A 325 -27.82 -32.01 -14.00
CA ASP A 325 -27.71 -32.40 -15.42
C ASP A 325 -26.98 -31.35 -16.29
N SER A 326 -26.76 -30.15 -15.75
CA SER A 326 -26.06 -29.04 -16.40
C SER A 326 -24.66 -28.83 -15.80
N ARG A 327 -24.03 -29.90 -15.30
CA ARG A 327 -22.60 -29.89 -14.89
C ARG A 327 -21.79 -29.15 -15.94
N THR A 328 -20.89 -28.30 -15.49
CA THR A 328 -19.96 -27.54 -16.34
C THR A 328 -20.56 -26.46 -17.25
N SER A 329 -21.89 -26.25 -17.24
CA SER A 329 -22.52 -25.13 -17.97
C SER A 329 -22.16 -23.78 -17.34
N LEU A 330 -21.83 -22.78 -18.13
CA LEU A 330 -21.47 -21.44 -17.64
C LEU A 330 -22.69 -20.52 -17.43
N ASP A 331 -23.91 -21.05 -17.56
CA ASP A 331 -25.15 -20.33 -17.27
C ASP A 331 -25.54 -20.36 -15.78
N GLU A 332 -26.62 -19.66 -15.44
CA GLU A 332 -27.18 -19.63 -14.08
C GLU A 332 -27.49 -21.05 -13.56
N LYS A 333 -28.01 -21.93 -14.42
CA LYS A 333 -28.38 -23.29 -14.04
C LYS A 333 -27.16 -24.13 -13.64
N GLY A 334 -26.09 -24.08 -14.42
CA GLY A 334 -24.84 -24.75 -14.07
C GLY A 334 -24.17 -24.14 -12.83
N THR A 335 -24.43 -22.87 -12.55
CA THR A 335 -23.94 -22.18 -11.34
C THR A 335 -24.71 -22.62 -10.09
N ASP A 336 -26.04 -22.77 -10.19
CA ASP A 336 -26.91 -23.24 -9.11
C ASP A 336 -26.66 -24.72 -8.75
N GLU A 337 -26.20 -25.51 -9.72
CA GLU A 337 -25.89 -26.93 -9.56
C GLU A 337 -24.43 -27.18 -9.11
N MET A 338 -23.66 -26.15 -8.75
CA MET A 338 -22.21 -26.31 -8.56
C MET A 338 -21.82 -27.08 -7.29
N ASP A 339 -21.02 -28.13 -7.48
CA ASP A 339 -20.37 -28.91 -6.42
C ASP A 339 -18.88 -28.56 -6.23
N CYS A 340 -18.21 -29.19 -5.26
CA CYS A 340 -16.79 -28.93 -4.96
C CYS A 340 -15.85 -29.21 -6.14
N SER A 341 -16.12 -30.27 -6.90
CA SER A 341 -15.32 -30.65 -8.07
C SER A 341 -15.63 -29.77 -9.27
N GLU A 342 -16.88 -29.34 -9.45
CA GLU A 342 -17.27 -28.40 -10.51
C GLU A 342 -16.69 -27.00 -10.28
N PHE A 343 -16.67 -26.53 -9.04
CA PHE A 343 -16.01 -25.29 -8.66
C PHE A 343 -14.52 -25.34 -9.05
N VAL A 344 -13.82 -26.43 -8.71
CA VAL A 344 -12.42 -26.63 -9.09
C VAL A 344 -12.27 -26.78 -10.61
N ALA A 345 -13.18 -27.45 -11.30
CA ALA A 345 -13.12 -27.58 -12.76
C ALA A 345 -13.21 -26.22 -13.46
N ARG A 346 -14.08 -25.31 -12.98
CA ARG A 346 -14.18 -23.93 -13.48
C ARG A 346 -12.92 -23.13 -13.17
N PHE A 347 -12.35 -23.29 -11.97
CA PHE A 347 -11.06 -22.69 -11.65
C PHE A 347 -9.97 -23.16 -12.61
N LEU A 348 -9.86 -24.46 -12.88
CA LEU A 348 -8.86 -25.02 -13.79
C LEU A 348 -9.08 -24.59 -15.24
N GLN A 349 -10.33 -24.46 -15.67
CA GLN A 349 -10.66 -23.92 -16.99
C GLN A 349 -10.08 -22.52 -17.18
N LYS A 350 -10.27 -21.65 -16.19
CA LYS A 350 -9.72 -20.29 -16.19
C LYS A 350 -8.20 -20.27 -16.04
N ALA A 351 -7.70 -20.94 -15.01
CA ALA A 351 -6.28 -20.94 -14.65
C ALA A 351 -5.38 -21.56 -15.73
N CYS A 352 -5.83 -22.62 -16.39
CA CYS A 352 -5.07 -23.35 -17.40
C CYS A 352 -5.41 -22.93 -18.84
N GLY A 353 -6.32 -21.97 -19.03
CA GLY A 353 -6.75 -21.51 -20.36
C GLY A 353 -7.43 -22.59 -21.20
N LEU A 354 -8.25 -23.45 -20.58
CA LEU A 354 -8.94 -24.54 -21.28
C LEU A 354 -10.16 -23.98 -22.05
N GLU A 355 -10.38 -24.48 -23.27
CA GLU A 355 -11.53 -24.06 -24.10
C GLU A 355 -12.88 -24.39 -23.44
N GLU A 356 -12.95 -25.52 -22.74
CA GLU A 356 -14.13 -26.00 -22.04
C GLU A 356 -13.78 -26.35 -20.60
N VAL A 357 -14.80 -26.29 -19.73
CA VAL A 357 -14.67 -26.76 -18.35
C VAL A 357 -14.42 -28.27 -18.38
N PRO A 358 -13.35 -28.78 -17.73
CA PRO A 358 -13.03 -30.20 -17.72
C PRO A 358 -14.25 -31.04 -17.32
N SER A 359 -14.65 -31.96 -18.22
CA SER A 359 -15.81 -32.82 -18.03
C SER A 359 -15.55 -34.19 -18.65
N PRO A 360 -15.81 -35.30 -17.92
CA PRO A 360 -16.20 -35.34 -16.51
C PRO A 360 -15.03 -34.95 -15.57
N PHE A 361 -15.34 -34.23 -14.49
CA PHE A 361 -14.36 -33.91 -13.44
C PHE A 361 -14.98 -34.14 -12.06
N TYR A 362 -14.41 -35.12 -11.34
CA TYR A 362 -14.83 -35.56 -10.01
C TYR A 362 -13.61 -35.80 -9.14
N THR A 363 -13.77 -35.73 -7.81
CA THR A 363 -12.70 -36.06 -6.86
C THR A 363 -12.16 -37.49 -7.02
N SER A 364 -12.99 -38.44 -7.46
CA SER A 364 -12.59 -39.80 -7.80
C SER A 364 -11.76 -39.89 -9.10
N LEU A 365 -12.05 -39.04 -10.09
CA LEU A 365 -11.23 -38.93 -11.30
C LEU A 365 -9.89 -38.24 -11.03
N MET A 366 -9.87 -37.22 -10.17
CA MET A 366 -8.61 -36.62 -9.69
C MET A 366 -7.73 -37.65 -8.96
N LEU A 367 -8.34 -38.61 -8.26
CA LEU A 367 -7.60 -39.71 -7.63
C LEU A 367 -7.06 -40.70 -8.67
N SER A 368 -7.86 -41.06 -9.68
CA SER A 368 -7.42 -41.91 -10.80
C SER A 368 -6.31 -41.25 -11.62
N SER A 369 -6.38 -39.93 -11.82
CA SER A 369 -5.37 -39.17 -12.59
C SER A 369 -3.98 -39.23 -11.97
N MET A 370 -3.88 -39.41 -10.65
CA MET A 370 -2.60 -39.66 -9.98
C MET A 370 -1.89 -40.93 -10.47
N GLN A 371 -2.63 -41.89 -11.02
CA GLN A 371 -2.10 -43.18 -11.46
C GLN A 371 -1.86 -43.24 -12.97
N ASP A 372 -2.79 -42.69 -13.76
CA ASP A 372 -2.75 -42.77 -15.23
C ASP A 372 -2.29 -41.47 -15.92
N GLY A 373 -2.09 -40.38 -15.16
CA GLY A 373 -1.63 -39.09 -15.68
C GLY A 373 -2.65 -38.37 -16.55
N SER A 374 -3.93 -38.78 -16.53
CA SER A 374 -4.98 -38.24 -17.41
C SER A 374 -5.20 -36.73 -17.31
N PHE A 375 -4.81 -36.10 -16.19
CA PHE A 375 -4.90 -34.66 -15.98
C PHE A 375 -3.55 -33.92 -16.02
N ASP A 376 -2.42 -34.62 -16.25
CA ASP A 376 -1.07 -34.02 -16.11
C ASP A 376 -0.82 -32.82 -17.05
N SER A 377 -1.60 -32.67 -18.11
CA SER A 377 -1.54 -31.51 -19.01
C SER A 377 -2.06 -30.22 -18.37
N PHE A 378 -2.90 -30.28 -17.35
CA PHE A 378 -3.52 -29.10 -16.71
C PHE A 378 -3.54 -29.16 -15.17
N LEU A 379 -3.38 -30.33 -14.55
CA LEU A 379 -3.40 -30.50 -13.10
C LEU A 379 -2.48 -31.66 -12.67
N GLN A 380 -1.40 -31.33 -11.98
CA GLN A 380 -0.39 -32.31 -11.57
C GLN A 380 -0.37 -32.52 -10.06
N HIS A 381 -0.18 -33.76 -9.60
CA HIS A 381 0.04 -34.02 -8.17
C HIS A 381 1.34 -33.38 -7.69
N VAL A 382 1.26 -32.61 -6.61
CA VAL A 382 2.45 -31.99 -6.02
C VAL A 382 3.19 -33.05 -5.20
N LYS A 383 4.39 -33.39 -5.67
CA LYS A 383 5.22 -34.43 -5.07
C LYS A 383 5.42 -34.21 -3.56
N ASN A 384 5.20 -35.25 -2.76
CA ASN A 384 5.29 -35.27 -1.29
C ASN A 384 4.23 -34.46 -0.54
N SER A 385 3.24 -33.89 -1.22
CA SER A 385 2.19 -33.09 -0.57
C SER A 385 1.28 -33.89 0.37
N GLU A 386 1.36 -35.22 0.33
CA GLU A 386 0.68 -36.12 1.26
C GLU A 386 1.32 -36.17 2.66
N LYS A 387 2.52 -35.61 2.84
CA LYS A 387 3.30 -35.71 4.09
C LYS A 387 3.01 -34.56 5.07
N GLU A 388 3.17 -34.84 6.37
CA GLU A 388 2.92 -33.87 7.45
C GLU A 388 3.84 -32.65 7.40
N ASP A 389 5.04 -32.78 6.87
CA ASP A 389 6.08 -31.74 6.84
C ASP A 389 6.06 -30.91 5.54
N PHE A 390 5.15 -31.19 4.61
CA PHE A 390 5.04 -30.44 3.37
C PHE A 390 4.60 -28.98 3.61
N LYS A 391 5.36 -28.02 3.06
CA LYS A 391 5.13 -26.57 3.23
C LYS A 391 5.25 -25.73 1.94
N ASP A 392 5.43 -26.35 0.76
CA ASP A 392 5.43 -25.64 -0.54
C ASP A 392 4.00 -25.50 -1.11
N ILE A 393 3.11 -24.93 -0.30
CA ILE A 393 1.72 -24.67 -0.65
C ILE A 393 1.65 -23.27 -1.27
N ARG A 394 1.00 -23.15 -2.44
CA ARG A 394 0.92 -21.93 -3.22
C ARG A 394 -0.53 -21.55 -3.52
N PRO A 395 -0.84 -20.26 -3.74
CA PRO A 395 -2.11 -19.87 -4.35
C PRO A 395 -2.36 -20.67 -5.63
N GLY A 396 -3.60 -21.12 -5.82
CA GLY A 396 -4.02 -21.97 -6.94
C GLY A 396 -3.77 -23.47 -6.77
N ASP A 397 -3.07 -23.90 -5.71
CA ASP A 397 -2.98 -25.33 -5.41
C ASP A 397 -4.37 -25.87 -5.03
N VAL A 398 -4.72 -27.04 -5.54
CA VAL A 398 -5.99 -27.73 -5.29
C VAL A 398 -5.75 -28.82 -4.24
N PHE A 399 -6.39 -28.75 -3.08
CA PHE A 399 -6.27 -29.83 -2.08
C PHE A 399 -7.24 -30.98 -2.40
N LEU A 400 -6.88 -32.21 -2.06
CA LEU A 400 -7.77 -33.35 -2.22
C LEU A 400 -7.75 -34.25 -0.99
N TRP A 401 -8.95 -34.61 -0.53
CA TRP A 401 -9.13 -35.82 0.25
C TRP A 401 -10.25 -36.68 -0.34
N SER A 402 -10.06 -38.00 -0.29
CA SER A 402 -11.05 -38.98 -0.73
C SER A 402 -10.93 -40.26 0.10
N ARG A 403 -12.06 -40.70 0.65
CA ARG A 403 -12.22 -41.95 1.41
C ARG A 403 -12.77 -43.07 0.53
N SER A 404 -13.56 -42.73 -0.49
CA SER A 404 -14.08 -43.65 -1.52
C SER A 404 -14.41 -42.89 -2.81
N SER A 405 -14.85 -43.61 -3.85
CA SER A 405 -15.19 -43.01 -5.16
C SER A 405 -16.37 -42.04 -5.13
N SER A 406 -17.22 -42.09 -4.10
CA SER A 406 -18.36 -41.17 -3.90
C SER A 406 -18.21 -40.29 -2.65
N ASP A 407 -17.03 -40.30 -2.02
CA ASP A 407 -16.77 -39.60 -0.76
C ASP A 407 -15.39 -38.95 -0.81
N GLY A 408 -15.38 -37.72 -1.31
CA GLY A 408 -14.22 -36.86 -1.42
C GLY A 408 -14.62 -35.41 -1.49
N HIS A 409 -13.66 -34.52 -1.21
CA HIS A 409 -13.84 -33.08 -1.27
C HIS A 409 -12.54 -32.43 -1.74
N THR A 410 -12.70 -31.24 -2.31
CA THR A 410 -11.63 -30.47 -2.91
C THR A 410 -11.96 -28.99 -2.85
N GLY A 411 -10.93 -28.16 -3.03
CA GLY A 411 -11.04 -26.71 -3.07
C GLY A 411 -9.69 -26.10 -3.46
N VAL A 412 -9.70 -24.80 -3.73
CA VAL A 412 -8.55 -24.08 -4.26
C VAL A 412 -7.92 -23.23 -3.17
N VAL A 413 -6.61 -23.33 -2.99
CA VAL A 413 -5.84 -22.53 -2.04
C VAL A 413 -5.76 -21.08 -2.53
N VAL A 414 -6.10 -20.15 -1.65
CA VAL A 414 -5.90 -18.71 -1.84
C VAL A 414 -4.56 -18.28 -1.24
N SER A 415 -4.25 -18.75 -0.04
CA SER A 415 -3.03 -18.37 0.66
C SER A 415 -2.60 -19.40 1.71
N TYR A 416 -1.31 -19.38 2.05
CA TYR A 416 -0.74 -20.18 3.14
C TYR A 416 0.13 -19.29 4.03
N ASP A 417 -0.27 -19.16 5.30
CA ASP A 417 0.47 -18.45 6.33
C ASP A 417 1.40 -19.41 7.07
N LYS A 418 2.70 -19.23 6.87
CA LYS A 418 3.77 -20.07 7.46
C LYS A 418 3.95 -19.84 8.97
N GLU A 419 3.57 -18.68 9.48
CA GLU A 419 3.71 -18.33 10.90
C GLU A 419 2.60 -18.98 11.72
N THR A 420 1.36 -18.97 11.20
CA THR A 420 0.21 -19.55 11.88
C THR A 420 -0.10 -21.00 11.47
N ASP A 421 0.61 -21.54 10.47
CA ASP A 421 0.39 -22.86 9.86
C ASP A 421 -1.05 -23.04 9.32
N LYS A 422 -1.63 -21.94 8.81
CA LYS A 422 -3.01 -21.87 8.32
C LYS A 422 -3.07 -21.74 6.80
N VAL A 423 -4.00 -22.46 6.19
CA VAL A 423 -4.28 -22.44 4.75
C VAL A 423 -5.66 -21.84 4.55
N THR A 424 -5.75 -20.81 3.72
CA THR A 424 -7.02 -20.22 3.28
C THR A 424 -7.39 -20.81 1.93
N VAL A 425 -8.63 -21.26 1.78
CA VAL A 425 -9.14 -21.87 0.55
C VAL A 425 -10.47 -21.24 0.13
N ILE A 426 -10.81 -21.32 -1.16
CA ILE A 426 -12.20 -21.20 -1.63
C ILE A 426 -12.69 -22.59 -1.99
N GLU A 427 -13.89 -22.94 -1.52
CA GLU A 427 -14.49 -24.25 -1.73
C GLU A 427 -16.01 -24.14 -1.80
N ALA A 428 -16.63 -25.04 -2.58
CA ALA A 428 -18.07 -25.28 -2.51
C ALA A 428 -18.32 -26.38 -1.46
N ILE A 429 -18.93 -26.02 -0.33
CA ILE A 429 -19.05 -26.93 0.82
C ILE A 429 -20.49 -27.05 1.32
N GLY A 430 -20.90 -28.29 1.59
CA GLY A 430 -22.25 -28.61 2.07
C GLY A 430 -22.55 -28.12 3.47
N ILE A 431 -23.82 -28.24 3.87
CA ILE A 431 -24.33 -27.75 5.15
C ILE A 431 -23.66 -28.41 6.38
N SER A 432 -23.07 -29.59 6.21
CA SER A 432 -22.30 -30.27 7.25
C SER A 432 -21.02 -29.52 7.63
N GLY A 433 -20.53 -28.64 6.74
CA GLY A 433 -19.30 -27.89 6.93
C GLY A 433 -18.05 -28.77 6.95
N ALA A 434 -16.95 -28.17 7.34
CA ALA A 434 -15.63 -28.79 7.41
C ALA A 434 -15.36 -29.43 8.77
N ALA A 435 -14.40 -30.36 8.81
CA ALA A 435 -13.96 -30.97 10.07
C ALA A 435 -13.35 -29.96 11.07
N GLU A 436 -12.93 -28.78 10.58
CA GLU A 436 -12.38 -27.67 11.36
C GLU A 436 -13.22 -26.39 11.23
N GLU A 437 -14.54 -26.54 11.10
CA GLU A 437 -15.50 -25.46 10.85
C GLU A 437 -15.31 -24.22 11.74
N SER A 438 -14.95 -24.40 13.01
CA SER A 438 -14.78 -23.30 13.96
C SER A 438 -13.75 -22.27 13.53
N LEU A 439 -12.75 -22.65 12.73
CA LEU A 439 -11.73 -21.72 12.23
C LEU A 439 -12.28 -20.74 11.18
N SER A 440 -13.38 -21.11 10.51
CA SER A 440 -13.98 -20.32 9.43
C SER A 440 -15.17 -19.45 9.86
N LYS A 441 -15.74 -19.69 11.06
CA LYS A 441 -17.00 -19.05 11.49
C LYS A 441 -16.94 -17.53 11.63
N ASP A 442 -15.77 -17.00 11.96
CA ASP A 442 -15.57 -15.57 12.18
C ASP A 442 -15.04 -14.85 10.92
N ILE A 443 -14.95 -15.55 9.79
CA ILE A 443 -14.55 -14.95 8.51
C ILE A 443 -15.76 -14.21 7.92
N GLU A 444 -15.52 -13.02 7.39
CA GLU A 444 -16.52 -12.26 6.64
C GLU A 444 -17.01 -13.06 5.41
N GLY A 445 -18.32 -13.08 5.19
CA GLY A 445 -18.93 -13.90 4.13
C GLY A 445 -19.10 -15.38 4.47
N TYR A 446 -18.92 -15.78 5.74
CA TYR A 446 -19.22 -17.15 6.18
C TYR A 446 -20.70 -17.52 5.94
N CYS A 447 -20.91 -18.62 5.23
CA CYS A 447 -22.21 -19.27 5.05
C CYS A 447 -22.06 -20.80 5.12
N GLN A 448 -23.15 -21.53 5.27
CA GLN A 448 -23.16 -23.00 5.20
C GLN A 448 -23.91 -23.45 3.95
N GLY A 449 -23.49 -24.57 3.33
CA GLY A 449 -24.12 -25.06 2.11
C GLY A 449 -23.92 -24.12 0.93
N CYS A 450 -22.72 -23.55 0.81
CA CYS A 450 -22.39 -22.51 -0.16
C CYS A 450 -20.93 -22.60 -0.61
N ILE A 451 -20.60 -21.80 -1.61
CA ILE A 451 -19.23 -21.47 -1.98
C ILE A 451 -18.73 -20.37 -1.05
N ARG A 452 -17.59 -20.59 -0.39
CA ARG A 452 -17.06 -19.65 0.60
C ARG A 452 -15.55 -19.73 0.75
N LYS A 453 -14.99 -18.74 1.44
CA LYS A 453 -13.64 -18.82 2.01
C LYS A 453 -13.63 -19.62 3.30
N SER A 454 -12.68 -20.54 3.44
CA SER A 454 -12.46 -21.35 4.64
C SER A 454 -11.01 -21.27 5.08
N ILE A 455 -10.77 -21.34 6.40
CA ILE A 455 -9.43 -21.40 6.99
C ILE A 455 -9.24 -22.74 7.67
N TYR A 456 -8.15 -23.43 7.33
CA TYR A 456 -7.80 -24.72 7.90
C TYR A 456 -6.40 -24.70 8.49
N THR A 457 -6.17 -25.51 9.53
CA THR A 457 -4.82 -25.81 9.98
C THR A 457 -4.21 -26.80 9.00
N ARG A 458 -2.99 -26.55 8.51
CA ARG A 458 -2.33 -27.42 7.52
C ARG A 458 -2.22 -28.88 8.00
N THR A 459 -1.89 -29.06 9.29
CA THR A 459 -1.81 -30.36 9.98
C THR A 459 -3.14 -30.77 10.64
N GLY A 460 -4.23 -30.10 10.28
CA GLY A 460 -5.55 -30.20 10.89
C GLY A 460 -6.45 -31.25 10.26
N LYS A 461 -7.64 -31.42 10.84
CA LYS A 461 -8.61 -32.47 10.43
C LYS A 461 -9.28 -32.18 9.09
N ALA A 462 -9.26 -30.94 8.59
CA ALA A 462 -9.79 -30.61 7.27
C ALA A 462 -8.78 -30.91 6.12
N LEU A 463 -7.48 -31.00 6.45
CA LEU A 463 -6.39 -31.23 5.50
C LEU A 463 -5.62 -32.50 5.87
N TYR A 464 -4.36 -32.40 6.31
CA TYR A 464 -3.46 -33.55 6.50
C TYR A 464 -4.03 -34.67 7.38
N LYS A 465 -4.70 -34.35 8.51
CA LYS A 465 -5.27 -35.35 9.41
C LYS A 465 -6.64 -35.87 8.95
N HIS A 466 -7.15 -35.43 7.80
CA HIS A 466 -8.36 -35.99 7.24
C HIS A 466 -8.12 -37.46 6.84
N ALA A 467 -9.06 -38.35 7.14
CA ALA A 467 -8.93 -39.80 6.95
C ALA A 467 -8.82 -40.26 5.48
N GLY A 468 -8.73 -39.33 4.52
CA GLY A 468 -8.59 -39.58 3.10
C GLY A 468 -7.61 -38.63 2.40
N TRP A 469 -6.74 -37.92 3.13
CA TRP A 469 -5.81 -36.94 2.57
C TRP A 469 -4.97 -37.52 1.42
N LYS A 470 -4.94 -36.81 0.27
CA LYS A 470 -4.17 -37.18 -0.92
C LYS A 470 -3.09 -36.16 -1.26
N GLY A 471 -3.10 -34.99 -0.62
CA GLY A 471 -2.15 -33.92 -0.88
C GLY A 471 -2.74 -32.78 -1.69
N TYR A 472 -1.85 -32.01 -2.29
CA TYR A 472 -2.14 -30.87 -3.15
C TYR A 472 -1.84 -31.24 -4.60
N PHE A 473 -2.57 -30.61 -5.51
CA PHE A 473 -2.38 -30.66 -6.95
C PHE A 473 -2.15 -29.24 -7.45
N ARG A 474 -1.33 -29.07 -8.48
CA ARG A 474 -0.96 -27.75 -9.01
C ARG A 474 -1.45 -27.62 -10.43
N ALA A 475 -2.20 -26.55 -10.68
CA ALA A 475 -2.62 -26.17 -12.01
C ALA A 475 -1.39 -25.90 -12.90
N VAL A 476 -1.41 -26.43 -14.12
CA VAL A 476 -0.37 -26.17 -15.13
C VAL A 476 -0.89 -25.06 -16.01
N THR A 477 -0.38 -23.85 -15.80
CA THR A 477 -0.74 -22.69 -16.61
C THR A 477 0.05 -22.74 -17.92
N THR A 478 -0.63 -22.55 -19.05
CA THR A 478 0.08 -22.23 -20.30
C THR A 478 0.69 -20.83 -20.14
N LYS A 479 1.98 -20.70 -20.47
CA LYS A 479 2.66 -19.39 -20.51
C LYS A 479 1.96 -18.45 -21.46
#